data_AF-A0A6I9P990-F1
#
_entry.id   AF-A0A6I9P990-F1
#
_cell.length_a   1.000
_cell.length_b   1.000
_cell.length_c   1.000
_cell.angle_alpha   90.00
_cell.angle_beta   90.00
_cell.angle_gamma   90.00
#
_symmetry.space_group_name_H-M   'P 1'
#
loop_
_entity.id
_entity.type
_entity.pdbx_description
1 polymer ?
#
loop_
_entity_poly.entity_id
_entity_poly.type
_entity_poly.pdbx_seq_one_letter_code
_entity_poly.pdbx_strand_id
1 'polypeptide(L)'
;MTPSPSVPTSVEYVKAADVKVIAALGDSLTTAIGANGSTILSIPFEFRHVSWSIGGYGTYQNVITLANIFKLFSPELLGPSPVRMLHGQPATVNETGFNFAVTGHNTLNVSDQIRHMIDTFKSYPGLNFEEDWKVVTMMIGMNDICDYCKDKTLFSPDRFTHHMTEALDMMMKEIPRTIVNVVQIFPMKRLRDVQRPTLGCQLQKSFCSCLVQPEENSPDLKELVEVNYEFQRRLEKLLHGERFFKKDFAVVLQPYLEKAVPPTLPDGTIDLSFFTADCFHFTVKGHEELAKGLWNNMFQANGEKDKIKSFSEPIKLICPTKEHPYIYTRPRVVSSAPKHSSVVLTMFLICGFHYL
;
A
#
# COMPACT_ATOMS: atom_id res chain seq x y z
N MET A 1 16.43 -7.32 -14.04
CA MET A 1 15.61 -8.55 -13.92
C MET A 1 14.91 -8.75 -15.26
N THR A 2 14.96 -9.94 -15.85
CA THR A 2 14.26 -10.27 -17.10
C THR A 2 13.02 -11.10 -16.81
N PRO A 3 12.03 -11.16 -17.75
CA PRO A 3 10.90 -12.06 -17.63
C PRO A 3 11.32 -13.51 -17.42
N SER A 4 10.44 -14.28 -16.79
CA SER A 4 10.58 -15.72 -16.61
C SER A 4 10.47 -16.46 -17.96
N PRO A 5 11.12 -17.63 -18.13
CA PRO A 5 11.10 -18.36 -19.40
C PRO A 5 9.70 -18.80 -19.86
N SER A 6 8.76 -18.91 -18.91
CA SER A 6 7.34 -19.17 -19.15
C SER A 6 6.54 -18.37 -18.12
N VAL A 7 5.27 -18.09 -18.45
CA VAL A 7 4.36 -17.40 -17.53
C VAL A 7 4.22 -18.23 -16.25
N PRO A 8 4.60 -17.70 -15.07
CA PRO A 8 4.54 -18.46 -13.83
C PRO A 8 3.11 -18.91 -13.53
N THR A 9 2.95 -20.15 -13.06
CA THR A 9 1.61 -20.65 -12.66
C THR A 9 1.34 -20.45 -11.17
N SER A 10 2.36 -20.09 -10.38
CA SER A 10 2.25 -19.85 -8.94
C SER A 10 2.64 -18.42 -8.58
N VAL A 11 1.88 -17.80 -7.66
CA VAL A 11 2.15 -16.49 -7.06
C VAL A 11 3.54 -16.38 -6.44
N GLU A 12 4.13 -17.50 -6.06
CA GLU A 12 5.44 -17.56 -5.41
C GLU A 12 6.62 -17.38 -6.37
N TYR A 13 6.38 -17.53 -7.68
CA TYR A 13 7.42 -17.48 -8.71
C TYR A 13 7.25 -16.28 -9.65
N VAL A 14 6.45 -15.28 -9.26
CA VAL A 14 6.20 -14.07 -10.04
C VAL A 14 7.31 -13.06 -9.81
N LYS A 15 8.03 -12.71 -10.88
CA LYS A 15 8.98 -11.59 -10.90
C LYS A 15 8.26 -10.30 -11.27
N ALA A 16 8.85 -9.14 -10.97
CA ALA A 16 8.33 -7.85 -11.45
C ALA A 16 8.22 -7.80 -12.98
N ALA A 17 9.13 -8.47 -13.69
CA ALA A 17 9.14 -8.57 -15.15
C ALA A 17 8.01 -9.46 -15.73
N ASP A 18 7.36 -10.29 -14.91
CA ASP A 18 6.27 -11.18 -15.34
C ASP A 18 4.89 -10.49 -15.26
N VAL A 19 4.82 -9.33 -14.61
CA VAL A 19 3.57 -8.59 -14.40
C VAL A 19 3.21 -7.83 -15.67
N LYS A 20 1.99 -8.06 -16.16
CA LYS A 20 1.43 -7.37 -17.34
C LYS A 20 0.48 -6.24 -16.95
N VAL A 21 -0.14 -6.33 -15.78
CA VAL A 21 -1.15 -5.36 -15.32
C VAL A 21 -0.79 -4.81 -13.95
N ILE A 22 -0.90 -3.50 -13.81
CA ILE A 22 -0.93 -2.83 -12.51
C ILE A 22 -2.25 -2.09 -12.34
N ALA A 23 -2.83 -2.14 -11.15
CA ALA A 23 -4.07 -1.44 -10.82
C ALA A 23 -4.08 -0.93 -9.39
N ALA A 24 -4.96 0.01 -9.09
CA ALA A 24 -5.10 0.57 -7.75
C ALA A 24 -6.55 0.77 -7.32
N LEU A 25 -6.79 0.53 -6.03
CA LEU A 25 -8.05 0.72 -5.30
C LEU A 25 -7.77 1.62 -4.10
N GLY A 26 -8.75 2.41 -3.68
CA GLY A 26 -8.60 3.26 -2.50
C GLY A 26 -9.36 4.57 -2.59
N ASP A 27 -8.79 5.59 -1.97
CA ASP A 27 -9.41 6.89 -1.78
C ASP A 27 -8.63 8.04 -2.45
N SER A 28 -8.82 9.25 -1.93
CA SER A 28 -8.20 10.49 -2.41
C SER A 28 -6.68 10.44 -2.43
N LEU A 29 -6.04 9.69 -1.51
CA LEU A 29 -4.59 9.51 -1.56
C LEU A 29 -4.17 8.68 -2.79
N THR A 30 -4.92 7.63 -3.13
CA THR A 30 -4.64 6.81 -4.33
C THR A 30 -4.97 7.55 -5.62
N THR A 31 -5.92 8.49 -5.62
CA THR A 31 -6.15 9.39 -6.78
C THR A 31 -5.09 10.50 -6.90
N ALA A 32 -4.23 10.66 -5.89
CA ALA A 32 -3.23 11.73 -5.79
C ALA A 32 -3.86 13.12 -5.91
N ILE A 33 -4.94 13.35 -5.14
CA ILE A 33 -5.64 14.64 -5.13
C ILE A 33 -4.68 15.77 -4.72
N GLY A 34 -4.66 16.85 -5.50
CA GLY A 34 -3.80 18.01 -5.25
C GLY A 34 -2.29 17.79 -5.36
N ALA A 35 -1.81 16.59 -5.68
CA ALA A 35 -0.40 16.20 -5.47
C ALA A 35 0.65 17.07 -6.18
N ASN A 36 0.34 17.59 -7.38
CA ASN A 36 1.25 18.45 -8.15
C ASN A 36 0.78 19.92 -8.18
N GLY A 37 0.07 20.35 -7.14
CA GLY A 37 -0.43 21.71 -7.02
C GLY A 37 0.09 22.43 -5.79
N SER A 38 0.29 23.75 -5.92
CA SER A 38 0.85 24.62 -4.88
C SER A 38 -0.19 25.48 -4.17
N THR A 39 -1.44 25.49 -4.63
CA THR A 39 -2.50 26.37 -4.11
C THR A 39 -3.80 25.62 -3.88
N ILE A 40 -4.74 26.23 -3.15
CA ILE A 40 -6.05 25.63 -2.88
C ILE A 40 -6.85 25.30 -4.15
N LEU A 41 -6.59 26.00 -5.25
CA LEU A 41 -7.25 25.75 -6.54
C LEU A 41 -6.90 24.39 -7.16
N SER A 42 -5.83 23.73 -6.69
CA SER A 42 -5.47 22.39 -7.17
C SER A 42 -6.17 21.26 -6.43
N ILE A 43 -6.80 21.51 -5.28
CA ILE A 43 -7.45 20.46 -4.47
C ILE A 43 -8.56 19.73 -5.22
N PRO A 44 -9.36 20.36 -6.10
CA PRO A 44 -10.33 19.62 -6.90
C PRO A 44 -9.73 18.70 -7.97
N PHE A 45 -8.41 18.75 -8.23
CA PHE A 45 -7.78 17.97 -9.30
C PHE A 45 -7.13 16.70 -8.75
N GLU A 46 -7.41 15.58 -9.40
CA GLU A 46 -6.81 14.27 -9.14
C GLU A 46 -5.62 14.08 -10.09
N PHE A 47 -4.40 14.08 -9.53
CA PHE A 47 -3.18 13.93 -10.32
C PHE A 47 -2.81 12.45 -10.45
N ARG A 48 -3.75 11.62 -10.94
CA ARG A 48 -3.61 10.15 -10.98
C ARG A 48 -2.30 9.68 -11.63
N HIS A 49 -1.82 10.39 -12.66
CA HIS A 49 -0.53 10.18 -13.33
C HIS A 49 0.74 10.27 -12.46
N VAL A 50 0.69 10.89 -11.29
CA VAL A 50 1.80 10.91 -10.30
C VAL A 50 1.47 10.15 -9.03
N SER A 51 0.37 9.38 -9.03
CA SER A 51 0.00 8.56 -7.86
C SER A 51 1.06 7.51 -7.56
N TRP A 52 1.44 7.44 -6.29
CA TRP A 52 2.47 6.54 -5.75
C TRP A 52 2.34 5.08 -6.20
N SER A 53 1.13 4.54 -6.31
CA SER A 53 0.90 3.13 -6.60
C SER A 53 0.68 2.80 -8.08
N ILE A 54 0.34 3.80 -8.92
CA ILE A 54 -0.19 3.55 -10.28
C ILE A 54 0.16 4.62 -11.32
N GLY A 55 0.72 5.76 -10.92
CA GLY A 55 0.96 6.88 -11.82
C GLY A 55 1.92 6.56 -12.96
N GLY A 56 1.55 6.91 -14.19
CA GLY A 56 2.30 6.60 -15.41
C GLY A 56 3.06 7.76 -16.03
N TYR A 57 3.20 8.91 -15.35
CA TYR A 57 3.87 10.08 -15.90
C TYR A 57 5.36 9.82 -16.16
N GLY A 58 5.79 9.95 -17.42
CA GLY A 58 7.18 9.76 -17.83
C GLY A 58 7.74 8.38 -17.45
N THR A 59 8.96 8.38 -16.93
CA THR A 59 9.67 7.20 -16.41
C THR A 59 9.98 7.34 -14.92
N TYR A 60 10.61 6.31 -14.31
CA TYR A 60 11.00 6.37 -12.90
C TYR A 60 12.00 7.49 -12.59
N GLN A 61 12.73 8.00 -13.59
CA GLN A 61 13.61 9.16 -13.42
C GLN A 61 12.85 10.49 -13.37
N ASN A 62 11.62 10.54 -13.89
CA ASN A 62 10.79 11.74 -13.85
C ASN A 62 9.97 11.80 -12.56
N VAL A 63 9.25 10.71 -12.27
CA VAL A 63 8.44 10.55 -11.06
C VAL A 63 8.52 9.09 -10.63
N ILE A 64 8.91 8.88 -9.37
CA ILE A 64 8.98 7.55 -8.79
C ILE A 64 7.58 7.12 -8.37
N THR A 65 6.97 6.23 -9.15
CA THR A 65 5.73 5.51 -8.82
C THR A 65 5.99 4.02 -8.90
N LEU A 66 5.16 3.21 -8.26
CA LEU A 66 5.26 1.75 -8.39
C LEU A 66 5.16 1.34 -9.87
N ALA A 67 4.19 1.90 -10.62
CA ALA A 67 4.04 1.64 -12.05
C ALA A 67 5.31 1.95 -12.86
N ASN A 68 5.94 3.10 -12.61
CA ASN A 68 7.17 3.47 -13.31
C ASN A 68 8.38 2.60 -12.92
N ILE A 69 8.43 2.09 -11.68
CA ILE A 69 9.43 1.08 -11.30
C ILE A 69 9.17 -0.25 -12.04
N PHE A 70 7.92 -0.71 -12.12
CA PHE A 70 7.57 -1.91 -12.89
C PHE A 70 7.92 -1.79 -14.38
N LYS A 71 7.73 -0.62 -14.99
CA LYS A 71 8.09 -0.35 -16.39
C LYS A 71 9.59 -0.57 -16.70
N LEU A 72 10.47 -0.54 -15.70
CA LEU A 72 11.89 -0.91 -15.88
C LEU A 72 12.07 -2.36 -16.31
N PHE A 73 11.12 -3.22 -15.96
CA PHE A 73 11.18 -4.66 -16.17
C PHE A 73 10.10 -5.17 -17.13
N SER A 74 8.98 -4.44 -17.23
CA SER A 74 7.84 -4.71 -18.11
C SER A 74 7.44 -3.43 -18.87
N PRO A 75 8.09 -3.08 -19.99
CA PRO A 75 7.86 -1.81 -20.69
C PRO A 75 6.43 -1.62 -21.23
N GLU A 76 5.74 -2.73 -21.52
CA GLU A 76 4.35 -2.76 -22.02
C GLU A 76 3.32 -2.98 -20.90
N LEU A 77 3.61 -2.48 -19.70
CA LEU A 77 2.74 -2.58 -18.53
C LEU A 77 1.40 -1.86 -18.79
N LEU A 78 0.30 -2.59 -18.61
CA LEU A 78 -1.06 -2.06 -18.72
C LEU A 78 -1.54 -1.48 -17.40
N GLY A 79 -2.33 -0.41 -17.48
CA GLY A 79 -2.98 0.22 -16.33
C GLY A 79 -2.38 1.50 -15.75
N PRO A 80 -1.10 1.90 -15.96
CA PRO A 80 -0.60 3.14 -15.41
C PRO A 80 -1.47 4.35 -15.77
N SER A 81 -1.82 5.18 -14.79
CA SER A 81 -2.66 6.35 -15.02
C SER A 81 -1.91 7.39 -15.86
N PRO A 82 -2.46 7.87 -17.00
CA PRO A 82 -1.70 8.72 -17.90
C PRO A 82 -1.86 10.22 -17.63
N VAL A 83 -2.97 10.66 -17.05
CA VAL A 83 -3.30 12.10 -16.98
C VAL A 83 -3.77 12.57 -15.59
N ARG A 84 -3.93 13.90 -15.48
CA ARG A 84 -4.69 14.54 -14.39
C ARG A 84 -6.15 14.67 -14.83
N MET A 85 -7.04 14.74 -13.86
CA MET A 85 -8.46 14.99 -14.11
C MET A 85 -9.09 15.85 -13.02
N LEU A 86 -10.29 16.35 -13.29
CA LEU A 86 -11.10 17.04 -12.29
C LEU A 86 -11.92 16.00 -11.52
N HIS A 87 -11.90 16.08 -10.19
CA HIS A 87 -12.70 15.23 -9.32
C HIS A 87 -14.20 15.35 -9.65
N GLY A 88 -14.91 14.22 -9.60
CA GLY A 88 -16.36 14.15 -9.81
C GLY A 88 -16.80 14.26 -11.27
N GLN A 89 -15.88 14.42 -12.23
CA GLN A 89 -16.21 14.34 -13.64
C GLN A 89 -16.22 12.88 -14.11
N PRO A 90 -17.16 12.49 -15.00
CA PRO A 90 -17.09 11.20 -15.69
C PRO A 90 -15.73 11.06 -16.39
N ALA A 91 -15.08 9.93 -16.20
CA ALA A 91 -13.81 9.62 -16.85
C ALA A 91 -13.83 8.21 -17.40
N THR A 92 -13.19 8.04 -18.55
CA THR A 92 -13.01 6.75 -19.19
C THR A 92 -11.79 6.02 -18.60
N VAL A 93 -11.73 4.69 -18.79
CA VAL A 93 -10.56 3.88 -18.40
C VAL A 93 -9.27 4.38 -19.07
N ASN A 94 -9.36 4.97 -20.28
CA ASN A 94 -8.21 5.55 -20.97
C ASN A 94 -7.65 6.79 -20.24
N GLU A 95 -8.48 7.52 -19.50
CA GLU A 95 -8.07 8.70 -18.74
C GLU A 95 -7.63 8.33 -17.32
N THR A 96 -8.33 7.41 -16.68
CA THR A 96 -8.00 6.97 -15.32
C THR A 96 -6.82 5.99 -15.28
N GLY A 97 -6.54 5.31 -16.39
CA GLY A 97 -5.86 4.02 -16.35
C GLY A 97 -6.64 3.03 -15.48
N PHE A 98 -5.95 2.05 -14.90
CA PHE A 98 -6.52 1.10 -13.94
C PHE A 98 -6.43 1.62 -12.50
N ASN A 99 -6.54 2.94 -12.33
CA ASN A 99 -6.78 3.55 -11.03
C ASN A 99 -8.28 3.66 -10.81
N PHE A 100 -8.83 2.71 -10.05
CA PHE A 100 -10.25 2.63 -9.71
C PHE A 100 -10.57 3.29 -8.37
N ALA A 101 -9.58 3.93 -7.73
CA ALA A 101 -9.79 4.68 -6.50
C ALA A 101 -10.74 5.86 -6.73
N VAL A 102 -11.49 6.20 -5.69
CA VAL A 102 -12.45 7.30 -5.71
C VAL A 102 -12.26 8.15 -4.45
N THR A 103 -12.00 9.44 -4.65
CA THR A 103 -11.88 10.43 -3.59
C THR A 103 -13.08 10.39 -2.65
N GLY A 104 -12.81 10.34 -1.34
CA GLY A 104 -13.83 10.30 -0.29
C GLY A 104 -14.42 8.91 0.02
N HIS A 105 -14.08 7.86 -0.74
CA HIS A 105 -14.55 6.51 -0.43
C HIS A 105 -13.94 5.99 0.88
N ASN A 106 -14.75 5.23 1.61
CA ASN A 106 -14.36 4.46 2.79
C ASN A 106 -14.49 2.95 2.47
N THR A 107 -14.30 2.07 3.46
CA THR A 107 -14.33 0.62 3.20
C THR A 107 -15.68 0.09 2.70
N LEU A 108 -16.81 0.76 3.02
CA LEU A 108 -18.13 0.38 2.52
C LEU A 108 -18.20 0.41 0.98
N ASN A 109 -17.45 1.31 0.35
CA ASN A 109 -17.54 1.57 -1.09
C ASN A 109 -16.53 0.77 -1.92
N VAL A 110 -15.63 0.01 -1.29
CA VAL A 110 -14.52 -0.64 -2.01
C VAL A 110 -15.00 -1.74 -2.95
N SER A 111 -16.11 -2.42 -2.61
CA SER A 111 -16.68 -3.48 -3.44
C SER A 111 -17.12 -2.97 -4.82
N ASP A 112 -17.62 -1.72 -4.91
CA ASP A 112 -17.99 -1.11 -6.20
C ASP A 112 -16.75 -0.85 -7.07
N GLN A 113 -15.64 -0.41 -6.46
CA GLN A 113 -14.37 -0.23 -7.16
C GLN A 113 -13.84 -1.58 -7.69
N ILE A 114 -13.92 -2.64 -6.87
CA ILE A 114 -13.50 -4.00 -7.25
C ILE A 114 -14.37 -4.54 -8.38
N ARG A 115 -15.68 -4.34 -8.32
CA ARG A 115 -16.60 -4.78 -9.37
C ARG A 115 -16.27 -4.12 -10.71
N HIS A 116 -16.09 -2.81 -10.71
CA HIS A 116 -15.65 -2.05 -11.89
C HIS A 116 -14.30 -2.55 -12.41
N MET A 117 -13.33 -2.81 -11.53
CA MET A 117 -12.04 -3.37 -11.91
C MET A 117 -12.17 -4.75 -12.57
N ILE A 118 -12.96 -5.66 -12.01
CA ILE A 118 -13.17 -7.01 -12.57
C ILE A 118 -13.79 -6.92 -13.96
N ASP A 119 -14.83 -6.11 -14.12
CA ASP A 119 -15.55 -5.98 -15.38
C ASP A 119 -14.67 -5.31 -16.44
N THR A 120 -13.82 -4.35 -16.03
CA THR A 120 -12.79 -3.76 -16.89
C THR A 120 -11.78 -4.82 -17.32
N PHE A 121 -11.23 -5.60 -16.39
CA PHE A 121 -10.22 -6.61 -16.73
C PHE A 121 -10.73 -7.69 -17.69
N LYS A 122 -12.01 -8.08 -17.56
CA LYS A 122 -12.63 -9.08 -18.46
C LYS A 122 -12.86 -8.57 -19.88
N SER A 123 -12.96 -7.26 -20.06
CA SER A 123 -13.32 -6.65 -21.35
C SER A 123 -12.19 -5.84 -22.00
N TYR A 124 -11.11 -5.54 -21.28
CA TYR A 124 -10.06 -4.65 -21.75
C TYR A 124 -9.24 -5.27 -22.90
N PRO A 125 -9.16 -4.61 -24.06
CA PRO A 125 -8.36 -5.11 -25.18
C PRO A 125 -6.87 -5.22 -24.82
N GLY A 126 -6.27 -6.37 -25.12
CA GLY A 126 -4.85 -6.61 -24.88
C GLY A 126 -4.51 -7.13 -23.47
N LEU A 127 -5.51 -7.32 -22.60
CA LEU A 127 -5.38 -8.05 -21.35
C LEU A 127 -5.97 -9.46 -21.51
N ASN A 128 -5.17 -10.49 -21.29
CA ASN A 128 -5.68 -11.83 -21.07
C ASN A 128 -6.09 -12.00 -19.60
N PHE A 129 -7.41 -11.94 -19.36
CA PHE A 129 -7.96 -12.03 -18.01
C PHE A 129 -7.49 -13.25 -17.22
N GLU A 130 -7.38 -14.43 -17.85
CA GLU A 130 -7.03 -15.68 -17.19
C GLU A 130 -5.52 -15.84 -16.99
N GLU A 131 -4.73 -15.40 -17.98
CA GLU A 131 -3.32 -15.78 -18.07
C GLU A 131 -2.34 -14.68 -17.61
N ASP A 132 -2.72 -13.41 -17.67
CA ASP A 132 -1.79 -12.33 -17.34
C ASP A 132 -1.68 -12.08 -15.83
N TRP A 133 -0.47 -11.92 -15.32
CA TRP A 133 -0.25 -11.54 -13.93
C TRP A 133 -0.61 -10.08 -13.66
N LYS A 134 -1.40 -9.88 -12.60
CA LYS A 134 -1.89 -8.58 -12.14
C LYS A 134 -1.33 -8.25 -10.76
N VAL A 135 -0.86 -7.03 -10.58
CA VAL A 135 -0.56 -6.45 -9.26
C VAL A 135 -1.60 -5.38 -8.96
N VAL A 136 -2.37 -5.58 -7.89
CA VAL A 136 -3.39 -4.62 -7.44
C VAL A 136 -2.96 -4.04 -6.11
N THR A 137 -2.89 -2.71 -5.99
CA THR A 137 -2.57 -2.04 -4.73
C THR A 137 -3.82 -1.41 -4.13
N MET A 138 -4.14 -1.76 -2.89
CA MET A 138 -5.28 -1.24 -2.15
C MET A 138 -4.81 -0.54 -0.86
N MET A 139 -5.24 0.71 -0.68
CA MET A 139 -5.10 1.45 0.57
C MET A 139 -6.42 2.17 0.84
N ILE A 140 -7.10 1.79 1.92
CA ILE A 140 -8.43 2.28 2.29
C ILE A 140 -8.59 2.17 3.82
N GLY A 141 -9.51 2.94 4.41
CA GLY A 141 -9.75 2.94 5.85
C GLY A 141 -9.51 4.30 6.53
N MET A 142 -8.82 5.24 5.87
CA MET A 142 -8.54 6.55 6.45
C MET A 142 -9.82 7.40 6.54
N ASN A 143 -10.69 7.32 5.54
CA ASN A 143 -11.99 8.00 5.57
C ASN A 143 -12.93 7.42 6.63
N ASP A 144 -12.87 6.12 6.90
CA ASP A 144 -13.61 5.50 8.01
C ASP A 144 -13.19 6.10 9.37
N ILE A 145 -11.88 6.35 9.57
CA ILE A 145 -11.38 7.08 10.76
C ILE A 145 -11.87 8.53 10.75
N CYS A 146 -11.81 9.21 9.61
CA CYS A 146 -12.28 10.59 9.46
C CYS A 146 -13.79 10.77 9.70
N ASP A 147 -14.58 9.71 9.52
CA ASP A 147 -16.03 9.68 9.67
C ASP A 147 -16.51 8.94 10.93
N TYR A 148 -15.61 8.34 11.72
CA TYR A 148 -15.94 7.47 12.85
C TYR A 148 -16.96 8.08 13.83
N CYS A 149 -16.76 9.35 14.21
CA CYS A 149 -17.63 10.06 15.14
C CYS A 149 -19.03 10.38 14.56
N LYS A 150 -19.22 10.29 13.24
CA LYS A 150 -20.50 10.53 12.55
C LYS A 150 -21.42 9.31 12.66
N ASP A 151 -20.84 8.11 12.59
CA ASP A 151 -21.52 6.84 12.85
C ASP A 151 -20.52 5.79 13.34
N LYS A 152 -20.41 5.68 14.67
CA LYS A 152 -19.47 4.75 15.33
C LYS A 152 -19.78 3.27 15.04
N THR A 153 -21.00 2.95 14.63
CA THR A 153 -21.40 1.58 14.30
C THR A 153 -20.95 1.24 12.89
N LEU A 154 -21.27 2.11 11.92
CA LEU A 154 -20.94 1.93 10.51
C LEU A 154 -19.42 1.93 10.27
N PHE A 155 -18.68 2.79 10.96
CA PHE A 155 -17.22 2.92 10.83
C PHE A 155 -16.45 2.23 11.95
N SER A 156 -17.08 1.25 12.61
CA SER A 156 -16.44 0.47 13.68
C SER A 156 -15.30 -0.42 13.16
N PRO A 157 -14.35 -0.82 14.03
CA PRO A 157 -13.36 -1.83 13.68
C PRO A 157 -13.95 -3.16 13.20
N ASP A 158 -15.16 -3.53 13.64
CA ASP A 158 -15.88 -4.71 13.15
C ASP A 158 -16.33 -4.53 11.71
N ARG A 159 -16.93 -3.39 11.36
CA ARG A 159 -17.37 -3.10 9.99
C ARG A 159 -16.22 -2.94 9.02
N PHE A 160 -15.17 -2.23 9.42
CA PHE A 160 -13.91 -2.17 8.65
C PHE A 160 -13.40 -3.57 8.31
N THR A 161 -13.29 -4.45 9.32
CA THR A 161 -12.81 -5.83 9.12
C THR A 161 -13.74 -6.62 8.20
N HIS A 162 -15.05 -6.47 8.37
CA HIS A 162 -16.06 -7.13 7.56
C HIS A 162 -15.97 -6.72 6.09
N HIS A 163 -15.99 -5.42 5.78
CA HIS A 163 -15.91 -4.92 4.40
C HIS A 163 -14.59 -5.29 3.73
N MET A 164 -13.47 -5.19 4.46
CA MET A 164 -12.17 -5.65 3.96
C MET A 164 -12.17 -7.16 3.66
N THR A 165 -12.84 -7.96 4.49
CA THR A 165 -12.97 -9.41 4.25
C THR A 165 -13.78 -9.70 2.99
N GLU A 166 -14.95 -9.07 2.82
CA GLU A 166 -15.81 -9.25 1.65
C GLU A 166 -15.13 -8.82 0.34
N ALA A 167 -14.43 -7.68 0.38
CA ALA A 167 -13.65 -7.16 -0.73
C ALA A 167 -12.59 -8.16 -1.21
N LEU A 168 -11.80 -8.69 -0.28
CA LEU A 168 -10.72 -9.62 -0.60
C LEU A 168 -11.24 -11.01 -1.00
N ASP A 169 -12.34 -11.48 -0.40
CA ASP A 169 -13.01 -12.72 -0.81
C ASP A 169 -13.53 -12.61 -2.25
N MET A 170 -14.13 -11.47 -2.63
CA MET A 170 -14.59 -11.20 -4.00
C MET A 170 -13.42 -11.26 -4.99
N MET A 171 -12.31 -10.58 -4.69
CA MET A 171 -11.13 -10.61 -5.56
C MET A 171 -10.56 -12.02 -5.71
N MET A 172 -10.41 -12.76 -4.60
CA MET A 172 -9.86 -14.13 -4.62
C MET A 172 -10.73 -15.11 -5.42
N LYS A 173 -12.06 -14.93 -5.34
CA LYS A 173 -13.03 -15.78 -6.03
C LYS A 173 -13.04 -15.52 -7.54
N GLU A 174 -12.89 -14.27 -7.96
CA GLU A 174 -13.19 -13.87 -9.34
C GLU A 174 -12.00 -13.50 -10.19
N ILE A 175 -10.83 -13.20 -9.60
CA ILE A 175 -9.66 -12.73 -10.35
C ILE A 175 -8.53 -13.75 -10.25
N PRO A 176 -8.17 -14.41 -11.37
CA PRO A 176 -7.02 -15.29 -11.41
C PRO A 176 -5.72 -14.49 -11.52
N ARG A 177 -4.59 -15.14 -11.19
CA ARG A 177 -3.21 -14.62 -11.35
C ARG A 177 -3.03 -13.20 -10.82
N THR A 178 -3.35 -13.00 -9.55
CA THR A 178 -3.33 -11.68 -8.93
C THR A 178 -2.57 -11.66 -7.61
N ILE A 179 -1.67 -10.68 -7.47
CA ILE A 179 -1.03 -10.31 -6.21
C ILE A 179 -1.68 -9.01 -5.75
N VAL A 180 -2.34 -9.04 -4.60
CA VAL A 180 -2.98 -7.86 -4.00
C VAL A 180 -2.09 -7.34 -2.87
N ASN A 181 -1.53 -6.15 -3.06
CA ASN A 181 -0.89 -5.40 -1.99
C ASN A 181 -1.96 -4.67 -1.17
N VAL A 182 -2.11 -5.00 0.10
CA VAL A 182 -2.92 -4.22 1.04
C VAL A 182 -1.99 -3.38 1.89
N VAL A 183 -2.01 -2.07 1.71
CA VAL A 183 -1.14 -1.15 2.44
C VAL A 183 -1.80 -0.75 3.75
N GLN A 184 -1.07 -0.94 4.85
CA GLN A 184 -1.54 -0.59 6.18
C GLN A 184 -1.69 0.93 6.31
N ILE A 185 -2.82 1.40 6.83
CA ILE A 185 -2.98 2.81 7.20
C ILE A 185 -2.03 3.19 8.35
N PHE A 186 -1.59 4.44 8.38
CA PHE A 186 -0.71 4.98 9.43
C PHE A 186 -1.52 5.52 10.63
N PRO A 187 -0.89 5.78 11.79
CA PRO A 187 -1.52 6.46 12.92
C PRO A 187 -1.83 7.93 12.57
N MET A 188 -3.11 8.26 12.45
CA MET A 188 -3.55 9.54 11.90
C MET A 188 -3.46 10.71 12.90
N LYS A 189 -3.34 10.45 14.22
CA LYS A 189 -3.27 11.51 15.27
C LYS A 189 -2.30 12.64 14.90
N ARG A 190 -1.13 12.28 14.39
CA ARG A 190 -0.04 13.23 14.09
C ARG A 190 -0.32 14.11 12.87
N LEU A 191 -1.30 13.80 12.03
CA LEU A 191 -1.73 14.72 10.96
C LEU A 191 -2.28 16.04 11.52
N ARG A 192 -2.76 16.06 12.77
CA ARG A 192 -3.17 17.30 13.45
C ARG A 192 -2.01 18.28 13.64
N ASP A 193 -0.77 17.79 13.65
CA ASP A 193 0.44 18.60 13.76
C ASP A 193 0.80 19.28 12.42
N VAL A 194 0.18 18.85 11.30
CA VAL A 194 0.40 19.41 9.96
C VAL A 194 -0.55 20.58 9.72
N GLN A 195 -0.09 21.79 10.06
CA GLN A 195 -0.92 23.00 10.02
C GLN A 195 -0.22 24.17 9.34
N ARG A 196 -1.01 25.00 8.64
CA ARG A 196 -0.62 26.34 8.16
C ARG A 196 -1.80 27.30 8.40
N PRO A 197 -1.56 28.61 8.61
CA PRO A 197 -2.62 29.60 8.73
C PRO A 197 -3.22 29.95 7.35
N THR A 198 -3.75 28.95 6.64
CA THR A 198 -4.32 29.08 5.30
C THR A 198 -5.71 28.46 5.24
N LEU A 199 -6.55 28.96 4.32
CA LEU A 199 -7.89 28.42 4.10
C LEU A 199 -7.86 26.93 3.73
N GLY A 200 -6.85 26.51 2.96
CA GLY A 200 -6.70 25.11 2.56
C GLY A 200 -6.54 24.17 3.74
N CYS A 201 -5.65 24.49 4.69
CA CYS A 201 -5.44 23.63 5.86
C CYS A 201 -6.64 23.66 6.82
N GLN A 202 -7.45 24.73 6.80
CA GLN A 202 -8.72 24.75 7.52
C GLN A 202 -9.75 23.75 6.96
N LEU A 203 -9.66 23.36 5.68
CA LEU A 203 -10.56 22.37 5.08
C LEU A 203 -10.46 20.99 5.72
N GLN A 204 -9.34 20.66 6.39
CA GLN A 204 -9.20 19.40 7.13
C GLN A 204 -10.34 19.19 8.13
N LYS A 205 -10.81 20.28 8.75
CA LYS A 205 -11.93 20.23 9.70
C LYS A 205 -13.24 19.83 9.05
N SER A 206 -13.35 19.94 7.73
CA SER A 206 -14.52 19.54 6.95
C SER A 206 -14.44 18.09 6.50
N PHE A 207 -13.32 17.67 5.90
CA PHE A 207 -13.21 16.33 5.33
C PHE A 207 -12.68 15.26 6.31
N CYS A 208 -12.09 15.67 7.44
CA CYS A 208 -11.66 14.75 8.51
C CYS A 208 -11.98 15.31 9.91
N SER A 209 -13.24 15.71 10.10
CA SER A 209 -13.71 16.40 11.31
C SER A 209 -13.46 15.60 12.59
N CYS A 210 -13.67 14.29 12.56
CA CYS A 210 -13.53 13.43 13.75
C CYS A 210 -12.10 13.41 14.28
N LEU A 211 -11.10 13.59 13.41
CA LEU A 211 -9.70 13.66 13.82
C LEU A 211 -9.31 15.07 14.27
N VAL A 212 -9.71 16.10 13.51
CA VAL A 212 -9.12 17.44 13.65
C VAL A 212 -9.84 18.32 14.67
N GLN A 213 -11.15 18.15 14.84
CA GLN A 213 -11.95 19.02 15.71
C GLN A 213 -11.78 18.74 17.22
N PRO A 214 -11.68 17.48 17.68
CA PRO A 214 -11.56 17.22 19.13
C PRO A 214 -10.33 17.88 19.74
N GLU A 215 -10.49 18.36 20.98
CA GLU A 215 -9.40 18.94 21.76
C GLU A 215 -8.32 17.89 22.08
N GLU A 216 -7.08 18.35 22.26
CA GLU A 216 -6.00 17.47 22.70
C GLU A 216 -6.35 16.83 24.05
N ASN A 217 -6.11 15.52 24.18
CA ASN A 217 -6.43 14.71 25.37
C ASN A 217 -7.93 14.51 25.68
N SER A 218 -8.84 14.97 24.82
CA SER A 218 -10.28 14.68 24.95
C SER A 218 -10.58 13.17 24.90
N PRO A 219 -11.66 12.71 25.56
CA PRO A 219 -12.11 11.32 25.44
C PRO A 219 -12.34 10.89 23.99
N ASP A 220 -12.96 11.75 23.18
CA ASP A 220 -13.25 11.48 21.76
C ASP A 220 -11.98 11.24 20.94
N LEU A 221 -10.93 12.05 21.14
CA LEU A 221 -9.66 11.85 20.45
C LEU A 221 -8.95 10.57 20.90
N LYS A 222 -9.01 10.23 22.20
CA LYS A 222 -8.41 8.99 22.72
C LYS A 222 -9.09 7.77 22.12
N GLU A 223 -10.42 7.76 22.10
CA GLU A 223 -11.22 6.68 21.49
C GLU A 223 -10.90 6.55 20.00
N LEU A 224 -10.84 7.65 19.25
CA LEU A 224 -10.51 7.60 17.82
C LEU A 224 -9.10 7.02 17.56
N VAL A 225 -8.13 7.38 18.39
CA VAL A 225 -6.77 6.84 18.31
C VAL A 225 -6.76 5.33 18.57
N GLU A 226 -7.51 4.88 19.57
CA GLU A 226 -7.69 3.45 19.83
C GLU A 226 -8.33 2.73 18.64
N VAL A 227 -9.37 3.30 18.03
CA VAL A 227 -10.01 2.77 16.82
C VAL A 227 -9.03 2.66 15.66
N ASN A 228 -8.19 3.66 15.44
CA ASN A 228 -7.14 3.60 14.41
C ASN A 228 -6.16 2.43 14.64
N TYR A 229 -5.73 2.20 15.88
CA TYR A 229 -4.88 1.06 16.22
C TYR A 229 -5.62 -0.28 16.10
N GLU A 230 -6.93 -0.32 16.41
CA GLU A 230 -7.76 -1.50 16.20
C GLU A 230 -7.88 -1.87 14.72
N PHE A 231 -7.99 -0.89 13.82
CA PHE A 231 -7.99 -1.12 12.37
C PHE A 231 -6.68 -1.78 11.93
N GLN A 232 -5.54 -1.26 12.41
CA GLN A 232 -4.23 -1.82 12.11
C GLN A 232 -4.10 -3.26 12.61
N ARG A 233 -4.40 -3.50 13.89
CA ARG A 233 -4.29 -4.82 14.52
C ARG A 233 -5.20 -5.85 13.85
N ARG A 234 -6.43 -5.47 13.52
CA ARG A 234 -7.41 -6.39 12.93
C ARG A 234 -7.10 -6.70 11.48
N LEU A 235 -6.58 -5.73 10.71
CA LEU A 235 -6.11 -5.98 9.35
C LEU A 235 -4.90 -6.94 9.34
N GLU A 236 -3.93 -6.70 10.23
CA GLU A 236 -2.79 -7.61 10.40
C GLU A 236 -3.27 -9.03 10.76
N LYS A 237 -4.20 -9.15 11.71
CA LYS A 237 -4.78 -10.45 12.10
C LYS A 237 -5.53 -11.12 10.93
N LEU A 238 -6.29 -10.35 10.15
CA LEU A 238 -7.02 -10.86 8.99
C LEU A 238 -6.08 -11.44 7.93
N LEU A 239 -4.91 -10.84 7.73
CA LEU A 239 -3.94 -11.19 6.68
C LEU A 239 -2.77 -12.08 7.14
N HIS A 240 -2.66 -12.41 8.44
CA HIS A 240 -1.61 -13.27 8.98
C HIS A 240 -1.74 -14.76 8.55
N GLY A 241 -2.90 -15.17 8.05
CA GLY A 241 -3.20 -16.56 7.66
C GLY A 241 -3.18 -16.82 6.16
N GLU A 242 -3.40 -18.08 5.79
CA GLU A 242 -3.49 -18.52 4.38
C GLU A 242 -4.88 -18.29 3.77
N ARG A 243 -5.79 -17.59 4.46
CA ARG A 243 -7.17 -17.34 3.98
C ARG A 243 -7.20 -16.79 2.55
N PHE A 244 -6.31 -15.85 2.26
CA PHE A 244 -6.21 -15.18 0.97
C PHE A 244 -4.97 -15.61 0.18
N PHE A 245 -4.63 -16.90 0.26
CA PHE A 245 -3.49 -17.48 -0.43
C PHE A 245 -3.91 -18.77 -1.14
N LYS A 246 -3.71 -18.82 -2.46
CA LYS A 246 -3.80 -20.02 -3.29
C LYS A 246 -2.76 -19.94 -4.39
N LYS A 247 -2.65 -21.01 -5.18
CA LYS A 247 -1.65 -21.14 -6.25
C LYS A 247 -1.53 -19.87 -7.11
N ASP A 248 -2.64 -19.31 -7.58
CA ASP A 248 -2.67 -18.19 -8.52
C ASP A 248 -3.14 -16.86 -7.90
N PHE A 249 -3.31 -16.79 -6.58
CA PHE A 249 -3.76 -15.56 -5.93
C PHE A 249 -3.19 -15.40 -4.52
N ALA A 250 -2.71 -14.20 -4.20
CA ALA A 250 -2.21 -13.88 -2.86
C ALA A 250 -2.56 -12.45 -2.46
N VAL A 251 -3.01 -12.27 -1.23
CA VAL A 251 -3.08 -10.95 -0.58
C VAL A 251 -1.89 -10.82 0.37
N VAL A 252 -1.16 -9.71 0.25
CA VAL A 252 0.04 -9.43 1.03
C VAL A 252 -0.12 -8.09 1.75
N LEU A 253 -0.03 -8.11 3.07
CA LEU A 253 0.04 -6.89 3.87
C LEU A 253 1.39 -6.20 3.64
N GLN A 254 1.35 -4.89 3.38
CA GLN A 254 2.52 -4.03 3.27
C GLN A 254 2.48 -3.00 4.42
N PRO A 255 3.09 -3.31 5.58
CA PRO A 255 2.95 -2.54 6.81
C PRO A 255 3.91 -1.35 6.92
N TYR A 256 4.60 -0.95 5.85
CA TYR A 256 5.64 0.08 5.94
C TYR A 256 5.17 1.38 6.62
N LEU A 257 3.91 1.77 6.47
CA LEU A 257 3.34 2.97 7.08
C LEU A 257 2.78 2.78 8.49
N GLU A 258 2.74 1.56 9.04
CA GLU A 258 2.09 1.24 10.32
C GLU A 258 2.55 2.14 11.48
N LYS A 259 3.80 2.60 11.43
CA LYS A 259 4.43 3.44 12.47
C LYS A 259 4.82 4.83 11.97
N ALA A 260 4.45 5.16 10.72
CA ALA A 260 4.88 6.39 10.08
C ALA A 260 4.25 7.61 10.77
N VAL A 261 5.09 8.61 11.04
CA VAL A 261 4.66 9.95 11.47
C VAL A 261 5.05 10.98 10.39
N PRO A 262 4.43 12.18 10.40
CA PRO A 262 4.79 13.25 9.49
C PRO A 262 6.30 13.55 9.49
N PRO A 263 6.89 13.81 8.32
CA PRO A 263 8.31 14.15 8.22
C PRO A 263 8.60 15.49 8.89
N THR A 264 9.83 15.64 9.37
CA THR A 264 10.33 16.82 10.08
C THR A 264 11.62 17.33 9.46
N LEU A 265 11.82 18.64 9.54
CA LEU A 265 13.09 19.30 9.26
C LEU A 265 14.11 19.07 10.39
N PRO A 266 15.40 19.40 10.21
CA PRO A 266 16.43 19.24 11.24
C PRO A 266 16.16 20.01 12.55
N ASP A 267 15.34 21.06 12.50
CA ASP A 267 14.93 21.84 13.67
C ASP A 267 13.72 21.23 14.42
N GLY A 268 13.20 20.09 13.95
CA GLY A 268 12.07 19.38 14.54
C GLY A 268 10.69 19.86 14.08
N THR A 269 10.60 20.91 13.26
CA THR A 269 9.32 21.36 12.68
C THR A 269 8.85 20.41 11.58
N ILE A 270 7.53 20.35 11.33
CA ILE A 270 6.98 19.52 10.25
C ILE A 270 7.50 20.01 8.89
N ASP A 271 8.02 19.09 8.07
CA ASP A 271 8.38 19.39 6.69
C ASP A 271 7.11 19.46 5.83
N LEU A 272 6.55 20.66 5.75
CA LEU A 272 5.32 20.92 5.01
C LEU A 272 5.50 20.83 3.48
N SER A 273 6.71 20.59 2.94
CA SER A 273 6.91 20.35 1.51
C SER A 273 6.33 18.99 1.05
N PHE A 274 6.08 18.09 1.99
CA PHE A 274 5.43 16.81 1.72
C PHE A 274 3.91 16.91 1.58
N PHE A 275 3.28 18.01 2.00
CA PHE A 275 1.81 18.11 2.07
C PHE A 275 1.26 19.15 1.09
N THR A 276 0.10 18.85 0.50
CA THR A 276 -0.56 19.76 -0.44
C THR A 276 -1.14 20.98 0.29
N ALA A 277 -1.82 21.87 -0.45
CA ALA A 277 -2.43 23.08 0.10
C ALA A 277 -3.49 22.82 1.20
N ASP A 278 -4.00 21.58 1.30
CA ASP A 278 -4.93 21.16 2.36
C ASP A 278 -4.23 20.64 3.63
N CYS A 279 -2.90 20.63 3.67
CA CYS A 279 -2.09 20.09 4.76
C CYS A 279 -2.36 18.60 5.11
N PHE A 280 -3.07 17.85 4.26
CA PHE A 280 -3.51 16.49 4.57
C PHE A 280 -3.00 15.48 3.56
N HIS A 281 -3.23 15.74 2.27
CA HIS A 281 -2.75 14.88 1.20
C HIS A 281 -1.27 15.15 0.91
N PHE A 282 -0.59 14.16 0.32
CA PHE A 282 0.82 14.28 -0.02
C PHE A 282 1.03 14.98 -1.37
N THR A 283 2.10 15.76 -1.47
CA THR A 283 2.63 16.23 -2.76
C THR A 283 3.30 15.08 -3.52
N VAL A 284 3.74 15.34 -4.75
CA VAL A 284 4.59 14.40 -5.52
C VAL A 284 5.74 13.86 -4.65
N LYS A 285 6.37 14.71 -3.84
CA LYS A 285 7.46 14.31 -2.91
C LYS A 285 7.05 13.17 -1.98
N GLY A 286 5.87 13.26 -1.36
CA GLY A 286 5.37 12.20 -0.49
C GLY A 286 4.91 10.96 -1.26
N HIS A 287 4.33 11.15 -2.45
CA HIS A 287 3.97 10.04 -3.33
C HIS A 287 5.19 9.22 -3.77
N GLU A 288 6.33 9.85 -4.03
CA GLU A 288 7.56 9.13 -4.37
C GLU A 288 8.06 8.28 -3.20
N GLU A 289 8.06 8.80 -1.97
CA GLU A 289 8.45 8.01 -0.79
C GLU A 289 7.47 6.86 -0.51
N LEU A 290 6.17 7.08 -0.70
CA LEU A 290 5.15 6.02 -0.63
C LEU A 290 5.43 4.89 -1.64
N ALA A 291 5.78 5.23 -2.88
CA ALA A 291 6.09 4.26 -3.92
C ALA A 291 7.33 3.42 -3.58
N LYS A 292 8.38 4.06 -3.06
CA LYS A 292 9.62 3.38 -2.65
C LYS A 292 9.38 2.43 -1.48
N GLY A 293 8.62 2.88 -0.48
CA GLY A 293 8.24 2.05 0.67
C GLY A 293 7.47 0.80 0.23
N LEU A 294 6.47 0.95 -0.65
CA LEU A 294 5.71 -0.17 -1.18
C LEU A 294 6.58 -1.15 -1.97
N TRP A 295 7.41 -0.64 -2.90
CA TRP A 295 8.33 -1.49 -3.68
C TRP A 295 9.24 -2.32 -2.76
N ASN A 296 9.87 -1.69 -1.78
CA ASN A 296 10.76 -2.38 -0.85
C ASN A 296 10.01 -3.49 -0.09
N ASN A 297 8.84 -3.17 0.46
CA ASN A 297 8.02 -4.12 1.20
C ASN A 297 7.58 -5.33 0.34
N MET A 298 7.29 -5.15 -0.96
CA MET A 298 7.00 -6.26 -1.87
C MET A 298 8.16 -7.26 -2.02
N PHE A 299 9.40 -6.81 -1.85
CA PHE A 299 10.62 -7.60 -1.98
C PHE A 299 11.28 -7.92 -0.63
N GLN A 300 10.53 -7.81 0.47
CA GLN A 300 10.91 -8.25 1.80
C GLN A 300 10.02 -9.40 2.25
N ALA A 301 10.65 -10.42 2.85
CA ALA A 301 9.96 -11.59 3.38
C ALA A 301 8.93 -11.19 4.46
N ASN A 302 7.87 -11.98 4.60
CA ASN A 302 6.92 -11.72 5.67
C ASN A 302 7.60 -11.82 7.05
N GLY A 303 7.33 -10.88 7.94
CA GLY A 303 8.05 -10.73 9.22
C GLY A 303 9.34 -9.90 9.15
N GLU A 304 9.88 -9.67 7.95
CA GLU A 304 11.08 -8.84 7.71
C GLU A 304 10.75 -7.55 6.95
N LYS A 305 9.46 -7.27 6.72
CA LYS A 305 9.00 -6.04 6.08
C LYS A 305 9.32 -4.84 6.97
N ASP A 306 10.05 -3.88 6.40
CA ASP A 306 10.39 -2.64 7.10
C ASP A 306 9.13 -1.86 7.46
N LYS A 307 9.16 -1.22 8.64
CA LYS A 307 8.14 -0.27 9.11
C LYS A 307 8.83 1.08 9.31
N ILE A 308 8.60 2.01 8.38
CA ILE A 308 9.28 3.30 8.40
C ILE A 308 8.77 4.18 9.55
N LYS A 309 9.67 5.00 10.11
CA LYS A 309 9.31 5.94 11.18
C LYS A 309 8.75 7.25 10.62
N SER A 310 9.38 7.81 9.59
CA SER A 310 8.91 9.01 8.88
C SER A 310 9.57 9.06 7.49
N PHE A 311 9.15 10.04 6.68
CA PHE A 311 9.83 10.40 5.42
C PHE A 311 10.91 11.49 5.62
N SER A 312 11.35 11.76 6.85
CA SER A 312 12.41 12.75 7.10
C SER A 312 13.73 12.34 6.43
N GLU A 313 14.00 11.03 6.40
CA GLU A 313 15.10 10.44 5.66
C GLU A 313 14.59 9.79 4.37
N PRO A 314 15.17 10.08 3.20
CA PRO A 314 14.75 9.48 1.94
C PRO A 314 14.88 7.97 1.94
N ILE A 315 13.83 7.27 1.52
CA ILE A 315 13.83 5.81 1.36
C ILE A 315 14.73 5.46 0.17
N LYS A 316 15.60 4.47 0.37
CA LYS A 316 16.43 3.91 -0.70
C LYS A 316 15.71 2.72 -1.32
N LEU A 317 15.58 2.72 -2.65
CA LEU A 317 15.02 1.59 -3.38
C LEU A 317 15.96 0.37 -3.27
N ILE A 318 15.39 -0.78 -2.96
CA ILE A 318 16.13 -2.05 -2.99
C ILE A 318 16.01 -2.71 -4.36
N CYS A 319 17.06 -3.45 -4.73
CA CYS A 319 17.02 -4.36 -5.86
C CYS A 319 16.77 -5.79 -5.33
N PRO A 320 15.84 -6.55 -5.93
CA PRO A 320 15.67 -7.96 -5.61
C PRO A 320 16.97 -8.74 -5.85
N THR A 321 17.28 -9.70 -4.98
CA THR A 321 18.52 -10.48 -5.08
C THR A 321 18.45 -11.49 -6.23
N LYS A 322 19.60 -12.05 -6.63
CA LYS A 322 19.63 -13.11 -7.65
C LYS A 322 19.06 -14.42 -7.12
N GLU A 323 19.20 -14.65 -5.82
CA GLU A 323 18.75 -15.84 -5.10
C GLU A 323 17.24 -15.86 -4.94
N HIS A 324 16.60 -14.70 -4.74
CA HIS A 324 15.16 -14.55 -4.65
C HIS A 324 14.65 -13.34 -5.45
N PRO A 325 14.50 -13.46 -6.78
CA PRO A 325 14.03 -12.39 -7.65
C PRO A 325 12.50 -12.23 -7.66
N TYR A 326 11.77 -12.98 -6.83
CA TYR A 326 10.31 -13.03 -6.82
C TYR A 326 9.71 -12.07 -5.81
N ILE A 327 8.47 -11.64 -6.07
CA ILE A 327 7.67 -10.89 -5.09
C ILE A 327 7.33 -11.82 -3.92
N TYR A 328 7.52 -11.37 -2.68
CA TYR A 328 7.21 -12.19 -1.51
C TYR A 328 5.69 -12.23 -1.27
N THR A 329 5.10 -13.41 -1.51
CA THR A 329 3.65 -13.64 -1.41
C THR A 329 3.23 -14.62 -0.32
N ARG A 330 4.17 -15.35 0.29
CA ARG A 330 3.81 -16.28 1.39
C ARG A 330 3.39 -15.53 2.66
N PRO A 331 2.28 -15.91 3.29
CA PRO A 331 1.83 -15.30 4.54
C PRO A 331 2.66 -15.74 5.75
N ARG A 332 3.56 -16.73 5.61
CA ARG A 332 4.46 -17.18 6.69
C ARG A 332 5.85 -17.46 6.15
N VAL A 333 6.85 -17.20 7.00
CA VAL A 333 8.22 -17.68 6.76
C VAL A 333 8.17 -19.21 6.81
N VAL A 334 8.45 -19.85 5.69
CA VAL A 334 8.73 -21.28 5.69
C VAL A 334 10.13 -21.42 6.24
N SER A 335 10.26 -21.94 7.47
CA SER A 335 11.56 -22.27 8.02
C SER A 335 12.20 -23.36 7.17
N SER A 336 13.08 -22.98 6.26
CA SER A 336 13.93 -23.91 5.52
C SER A 336 15.18 -24.21 6.35
N ALA A 337 15.03 -24.97 7.43
CA ALA A 337 16.16 -25.63 8.08
C ALA A 337 15.73 -26.96 8.72
N PRO A 338 16.23 -28.11 8.25
CA PRO A 338 16.39 -29.25 9.12
C PRO A 338 17.42 -28.85 10.18
N LYS A 339 17.06 -28.93 11.47
CA LYS A 339 18.04 -28.88 12.55
C LYS A 339 18.93 -30.12 12.42
N HIS A 340 20.04 -30.01 11.70
CA HIS A 340 21.15 -30.93 11.89
C HIS A 340 21.72 -30.64 13.27
N SER A 341 21.24 -31.39 14.27
CA SER A 341 21.92 -31.53 15.54
C SER A 341 23.28 -32.18 15.28
N SER A 342 24.31 -31.36 15.10
CA SER A 342 25.69 -31.82 15.26
C SER A 342 25.88 -32.21 16.71
N VAL A 343 25.71 -33.51 16.99
CA VAL A 343 26.21 -34.13 18.22
C VAL A 343 27.72 -34.02 18.14
N VAL A 344 28.28 -33.04 18.86
CA VAL A 344 29.71 -32.99 19.13
C VAL A 344 30.01 -34.17 20.06
N LEU A 345 30.52 -35.25 19.48
CA LEU A 345 31.04 -36.38 20.23
C LEU A 345 32.41 -35.96 20.79
N THR A 346 32.43 -35.50 22.03
CA THR A 346 33.67 -35.23 22.77
C THR A 346 34.39 -36.57 23.00
N MET A 347 35.37 -36.88 22.16
CA MET A 347 36.31 -37.97 22.38
C MET A 347 37.18 -37.61 23.60
N PHE A 348 36.92 -38.24 24.74
CA PHE A 348 37.84 -38.25 25.86
C PHE A 348 39.06 -39.12 25.50
N LEU A 349 40.21 -38.48 25.32
CA LEU A 349 41.51 -39.12 25.33
C LEU A 349 41.80 -39.65 26.73
N ILE A 350 41.75 -40.98 26.88
CA ILE A 350 42.24 -41.69 28.06
C ILE A 350 43.76 -41.81 27.91
N CYS A 351 44.51 -40.97 28.63
CA CYS A 351 45.90 -41.26 28.95
C CYS A 351 45.93 -42.32 30.06
N GLY A 352 46.26 -43.55 29.68
CA GLY A 352 46.58 -44.62 30.61
C GLY A 352 47.97 -44.40 31.22
N PHE A 353 48.03 -44.26 32.54
CA PHE A 353 49.22 -44.42 33.35
C PHE A 353 49.10 -45.76 34.10
N HIS A 354 50.04 -46.68 33.87
CA HIS A 354 50.45 -47.88 34.63
C HIS A 354 51.60 -48.49 33.80
N TYR A 355 52.80 -48.85 34.24
CA TYR A 355 53.45 -49.09 35.53
C TYR A 355 54.98 -49.03 35.30
N LEU A 356 55.74 -48.42 36.21
CA LEU A 356 56.99 -48.93 36.83
C LEU A 356 57.57 -47.90 37.80
#